data_AF-A0A1V6JKQ3-F1
#
_entry.id   AF-A0A1V6JKQ3-F1
#
_cell.length_a   1.000
_cell.length_b   1.000
_cell.length_c   1.000
_cell.angle_alpha   90.00
_cell.angle_beta   90.00
_cell.angle_gamma   90.00
#
_symmetry.space_group_name_H-M   'P 1'
#
loop_
_entity.id
_entity.type
_entity.pdbx_description
1 polymer ?
#
loop_
_entity_poly.entity_id
_entity_poly.type
_entity_poly.pdbx_seq_one_letter_code
_entity_poly.pdbx_strand_id
1 'polypeptide(L)'
;MGTIEEIIKTIDDKLIETGKEYLVLGQANQLLVSKNIISIAENSNKALKKLLEENKIPHAYQIESTPKQWRIPLSNEGKKRQKTVEKKKPFSHKIQNNNIYNYTSIRFNQVICPGCGLNLYIPPEIKNDNYIQCLTCRKTFRNPLKPNSGKTLTKTQRNWLIGILVVLFLWFIGSILDDNSNSNSNSKVRNSELDASVYQVKHYLKNYYLKDPRSYESIEWSKVNEVSGNSYYKYWVRHKYRAKNSFGGYVIENKIFYLDEQGNVVGEKDVY
;
A
#
# COMPACT_ATOMS: atom_id res chain seq x y z
N MET A 1 -30.81 4.58 23.90
CA MET A 1 -31.06 4.46 22.45
C MET A 1 -31.56 5.79 21.92
N GLY A 2 -30.93 6.35 20.88
CA GLY A 2 -31.50 7.46 20.11
C GLY A 2 -32.83 7.06 19.47
N THR A 3 -33.63 8.04 19.06
CA THR A 3 -34.96 7.77 18.49
C THR A 3 -34.85 7.10 17.11
N ILE A 4 -35.92 6.45 16.65
CA ILE A 4 -35.94 5.82 15.31
C ILE A 4 -35.67 6.86 14.24
N GLU A 5 -36.20 8.07 14.41
CA GLU A 5 -36.01 9.20 13.50
C GLU A 5 -34.54 9.66 13.48
N GLU A 6 -33.87 9.70 14.63
CA GLU A 6 -32.45 10.06 14.73
C GLU A 6 -31.55 9.01 14.05
N ILE A 7 -31.89 7.73 14.22
CA ILE A 7 -31.22 6.61 13.54
C ILE A 7 -31.36 6.75 12.02
N ILE A 8 -32.60 6.92 11.52
CA ILE A 8 -32.88 7.07 10.09
C ILE A 8 -32.18 8.30 9.51
N LYS A 9 -32.30 9.45 10.19
CA LYS A 9 -31.68 10.70 9.76
C LYS A 9 -30.17 10.56 9.63
N THR A 10 -29.52 9.91 10.59
CA THR A 10 -28.06 9.73 10.58
C THR A 10 -27.60 8.82 9.44
N ILE A 11 -28.36 7.75 9.17
CA ILE A 11 -28.10 6.87 8.03
C ILE A 11 -28.27 7.64 6.72
N ASP A 12 -29.36 8.39 6.57
CA ASP A 12 -29.61 9.23 5.40
C ASP A 12 -28.49 10.25 5.16
N ASP A 13 -28.08 10.98 6.21
CA ASP A 13 -27.02 11.97 6.13
C ASP A 13 -25.72 11.31 5.63
N LYS A 14 -25.41 10.10 6.10
CA LYS A 14 -24.23 9.37 5.66
C LYS A 14 -24.33 8.90 4.20
N LEU A 15 -25.51 8.46 3.76
CA LEU A 15 -25.75 8.06 2.37
C LEU A 15 -25.62 9.26 1.42
N ILE A 16 -26.17 10.42 1.79
CA ILE A 16 -26.05 11.67 1.02
C ILE A 16 -24.59 12.15 0.97
N GLU A 17 -23.88 12.12 2.10
CA GLU A 17 -22.46 12.52 2.18
C GLU A 17 -21.58 11.62 1.30
N THR A 18 -21.81 10.31 1.33
CA THR A 18 -20.94 9.34 0.63
C THR A 18 -21.38 9.03 -0.80
N GLY A 19 -22.58 9.45 -1.21
CA GLY A 19 -23.16 9.10 -2.50
C GLY A 19 -23.46 7.61 -2.67
N LYS A 20 -23.59 6.86 -1.57
CA LYS A 20 -23.90 5.43 -1.60
C LYS A 20 -25.40 5.21 -1.75
N GLU A 21 -25.76 4.13 -2.44
CA GLU A 21 -27.16 3.73 -2.61
C GLU A 21 -27.76 3.15 -1.33
N TYR A 22 -26.97 2.44 -0.53
CA TYR A 22 -27.39 1.80 0.71
C TYR A 22 -26.23 1.58 1.69
N LEU A 23 -26.57 1.38 2.97
CA LEU A 23 -25.69 0.82 3.98
C LEU A 23 -26.06 -0.63 4.28
N VAL A 24 -25.04 -1.45 4.57
CA VAL A 24 -25.25 -2.79 5.13
C VAL A 24 -25.43 -2.69 6.64
N LEU A 25 -26.18 -3.60 7.28
CA LEU A 25 -26.43 -3.61 8.73
C LEU A 25 -25.17 -3.40 9.58
N GLY A 26 -24.05 -4.07 9.25
CA GLY A 26 -22.79 -3.89 9.96
C GLY A 26 -22.23 -2.46 9.87
N GLN A 27 -22.33 -1.83 8.69
CA GLN A 27 -21.90 -0.44 8.47
C GLN A 27 -22.79 0.55 9.22
N ALA A 28 -24.11 0.34 9.18
CA ALA A 28 -25.07 1.16 9.90
C ALA A 28 -24.84 1.06 11.42
N ASN A 29 -24.63 -0.15 11.95
CA ASN A 29 -24.28 -0.34 13.36
C ASN A 29 -23.02 0.43 13.77
N GLN A 30 -21.95 0.34 12.99
CA GLN A 30 -20.72 1.06 13.25
C GLN A 30 -20.92 2.58 13.23
N LEU A 31 -21.66 3.08 12.23
CA LEU A 31 -22.02 4.49 12.11
C LEU A 31 -22.76 4.98 13.37
N LEU A 32 -23.82 4.27 13.77
CA LEU A 32 -24.64 4.67 14.92
C LEU A 32 -23.86 4.65 16.24
N VAL A 33 -22.97 3.66 16.44
CA VAL A 33 -22.08 3.62 17.62
C VAL A 33 -21.09 4.78 17.58
N SER A 34 -20.46 5.05 16.43
CA SER A 34 -19.49 6.15 16.30
C SER A 34 -20.11 7.54 16.51
N LYS A 35 -21.40 7.69 16.20
CA LYS A 35 -22.18 8.91 16.44
C LYS A 35 -22.81 8.95 17.83
N ASN A 36 -22.56 7.94 18.66
CA ASN A 36 -23.11 7.79 20.00
C ASN A 36 -24.66 7.77 20.04
N ILE A 37 -25.30 7.33 18.95
CA ILE A 37 -26.76 7.21 18.83
C ILE A 37 -27.24 5.91 19.46
N ILE A 38 -26.44 4.85 19.30
CA ILE A 38 -26.61 3.59 20.04
C ILE A 38 -25.36 3.33 20.86
N SER A 39 -25.56 2.84 22.07
CA SER A 39 -24.49 2.39 22.94
C SER A 39 -23.87 1.07 22.44
N ILE A 40 -22.67 0.78 22.92
CA ILE A 40 -21.98 -0.49 22.64
C ILE A 40 -22.79 -1.71 23.13
N ALA A 41 -23.50 -1.56 24.25
CA ALA A 41 -24.38 -2.61 24.79
C ALA A 41 -25.59 -2.86 23.87
N GLU A 42 -26.23 -1.80 23.38
CA GLU A 42 -27.36 -1.89 22.43
C GLU A 42 -26.92 -2.51 21.10
N ASN A 43 -25.74 -2.14 20.60
CA ASN A 43 -25.15 -2.76 19.40
C ASN A 43 -24.89 -4.27 19.59
N SER A 44 -24.32 -4.65 20.74
CA SER A 44 -24.08 -6.06 21.09
C SER A 44 -25.39 -6.86 21.17
N ASN A 45 -26.47 -6.23 21.63
CA ASN A 45 -27.81 -6.81 21.70
C ASN A 45 -28.56 -6.84 20.37
N LYS A 46 -27.87 -6.54 19.25
CA LYS A 46 -28.45 -6.51 17.90
C LYS A 46 -29.65 -5.55 17.79
N ALA A 47 -29.65 -4.44 18.53
CA ALA A 47 -30.78 -3.52 18.61
C ALA A 47 -31.25 -3.03 17.22
N LEU A 48 -30.34 -2.61 16.35
CA LEU A 48 -30.71 -2.20 14.98
C LEU A 48 -31.30 -3.36 14.19
N LYS A 49 -30.76 -4.58 14.33
CA LYS A 49 -31.30 -5.75 13.63
C LYS A 49 -32.75 -6.02 14.05
N LYS A 50 -33.07 -5.90 15.35
CA LYS A 50 -34.45 -6.03 15.85
C LYS A 50 -35.38 -4.99 15.24
N LEU A 51 -34.94 -3.73 15.16
CA LEU A 51 -35.72 -2.67 14.49
C LEU A 51 -36.02 -2.96 13.02
N LEU A 52 -35.07 -3.56 12.31
CA LEU A 52 -35.26 -3.97 10.92
C LEU A 52 -36.27 -5.13 10.82
N GLU A 53 -36.16 -6.13 11.69
CA GLU A 53 -37.07 -7.28 11.75
C GLU A 53 -38.49 -6.89 12.17
N GLU A 54 -38.62 -5.89 13.05
CA GLU A 54 -39.91 -5.29 13.48
C GLU A 54 -40.48 -4.27 12.47
N ASN A 55 -39.85 -4.10 11.31
CA ASN A 55 -40.25 -3.16 10.25
C ASN A 55 -40.36 -1.69 10.74
N LYS A 56 -39.59 -1.30 11.75
CA LYS A 56 -39.52 0.09 12.25
C LYS A 56 -38.77 1.02 11.30
N ILE A 57 -37.97 0.45 10.39
CA ILE A 57 -37.27 1.15 9.32
C ILE A 57 -37.82 0.60 7.99
N PRO A 58 -38.98 1.10 7.51
CA PRO A 58 -39.77 0.43 6.48
C PRO A 58 -39.15 0.45 5.07
N HIS A 59 -38.12 1.26 4.86
CA HIS A 59 -37.40 1.34 3.59
C HIS A 59 -36.21 0.38 3.52
N ALA A 60 -35.88 -0.31 4.62
CA ALA A 60 -34.85 -1.33 4.63
C ALA A 60 -35.40 -2.68 4.16
N TYR A 61 -34.56 -3.47 3.50
CA TYR A 61 -34.94 -4.79 2.99
C TYR A 61 -33.81 -5.79 3.14
N GLN A 62 -34.15 -7.08 3.16
CA GLN A 62 -33.19 -8.18 3.17
C GLN A 62 -33.06 -8.76 1.76
N ILE A 63 -31.83 -9.00 1.32
CA ILE A 63 -31.58 -9.70 0.05
C ILE A 63 -31.72 -11.22 0.24
N GLU A 64 -32.27 -11.89 -0.78
CA GLU A 64 -32.48 -13.35 -0.77
C GLU A 64 -31.19 -14.13 -1.09
N SER A 65 -30.19 -13.48 -1.68
CA SER A 65 -28.90 -14.09 -1.98
C SER A 65 -28.15 -14.51 -0.71
N THR A 66 -27.41 -15.63 -0.77
CA THR A 66 -26.56 -16.09 0.33
C THR A 66 -25.18 -15.43 0.31
N PRO A 67 -24.70 -14.88 1.45
CA PRO A 67 -25.38 -14.79 2.74
C PRO A 67 -26.47 -13.71 2.74
N LYS A 68 -27.60 -13.98 3.41
CA LYS A 68 -28.69 -13.01 3.55
C LYS A 68 -28.17 -11.75 4.25
N GLN A 69 -28.30 -10.60 3.60
CA GLN A 69 -27.83 -9.32 4.12
C GLN A 69 -28.93 -8.26 4.10
N TRP A 70 -28.93 -7.41 5.12
CA TRP A 70 -29.78 -6.23 5.14
C TRP A 70 -29.16 -5.10 4.30
N ARG A 71 -30.04 -4.37 3.61
CA ARG A 71 -29.76 -3.19 2.82
C ARG A 71 -30.65 -2.07 3.34
N ILE A 72 -30.04 -0.97 3.74
CA ILE A 72 -30.72 0.21 4.29
C ILE A 72 -30.47 1.38 3.32
N PRO A 73 -31.35 1.60 2.34
CA PRO A 73 -31.26 2.72 1.41
C PRO A 73 -31.75 4.02 2.04
N LEU A 74 -31.74 5.11 1.27
CA LEU A 74 -32.31 6.40 1.70
C LEU A 74 -33.79 6.28 2.02
N SER A 75 -34.19 6.92 3.12
CA SER A 75 -35.59 7.16 3.45
C SER A 75 -36.24 8.09 2.41
N ASN A 76 -37.57 8.16 2.40
CA ASN A 76 -38.29 9.09 1.52
C ASN A 76 -37.92 10.56 1.81
N GLU A 77 -37.64 10.89 3.06
CA GLU A 77 -37.17 12.22 3.47
C GLU A 77 -35.72 12.45 3.04
N GLY A 78 -34.86 11.45 3.20
CA GLY A 78 -33.49 11.44 2.68
C GLY A 78 -33.44 11.70 1.18
N LYS A 79 -34.28 11.02 0.39
CA LYS A 79 -34.41 11.24 -1.07
C LYS A 79 -34.84 12.67 -1.42
N LYS A 80 -35.78 13.26 -0.66
CA LYS A 80 -36.18 14.66 -0.85
C LYS A 80 -35.00 15.62 -0.59
N ARG A 81 -34.24 15.38 0.50
CA ARG A 81 -33.05 16.16 0.86
C ARG A 81 -31.90 16.00 -0.14
N GLN A 82 -31.70 14.82 -0.70
CA GLN A 82 -30.69 14.58 -1.73
C GLN A 82 -30.99 15.40 -3.00
N LYS A 83 -32.25 15.40 -3.47
CA LYS A 83 -32.67 16.17 -4.65
C LYS A 83 -32.51 17.69 -4.46
N THR A 84 -32.68 18.21 -3.24
CA THR A 84 -32.45 19.64 -2.97
C THR A 84 -30.97 20.00 -2.90
N VAL A 85 -30.11 19.07 -2.46
CA VAL A 85 -28.65 19.23 -2.49
C VAL A 85 -28.11 19.17 -3.92
N GLU A 86 -28.62 18.27 -4.76
CA GLU A 86 -28.23 18.13 -6.17
C GLU A 86 -28.61 19.35 -7.00
N LYS A 87 -29.81 19.93 -6.80
CA LYS A 87 -30.24 21.16 -7.49
C LYS A 87 -29.43 22.41 -7.13
N LYS A 88 -28.64 22.38 -6.05
CA LYS A 88 -27.82 23.51 -5.58
C LYS A 88 -26.35 23.44 -6.01
N LYS A 89 -25.91 22.36 -6.68
CA LYS A 89 -24.52 22.24 -7.16
C LYS A 89 -24.42 22.63 -8.64
N PRO A 90 -23.60 23.64 -9.02
CA PRO A 90 -23.15 23.76 -10.40
C PRO A 90 -22.22 22.58 -10.74
N PHE A 91 -22.23 22.22 -12.01
CA PHE A 91 -21.67 21.00 -12.60
C PHE A 91 -20.16 20.77 -12.33
N SER A 92 -19.77 19.48 -12.30
CA SER A 92 -18.41 18.89 -12.29
C SER A 92 -17.65 18.78 -10.95
N HIS A 93 -17.47 17.55 -10.47
CA HIS A 93 -16.27 16.74 -10.76
C HIS A 93 -16.44 15.31 -10.23
N LYS A 94 -15.94 14.33 -11.01
CA LYS A 94 -15.74 12.93 -10.59
C LYS A 94 -14.92 12.92 -9.29
N ILE A 95 -15.50 12.39 -8.21
CA ILE A 95 -14.80 12.25 -6.94
C ILE A 95 -13.81 11.08 -7.06
N GLN A 96 -12.53 11.42 -6.87
CA GLN A 96 -11.43 10.50 -6.67
C GLN A 96 -11.68 9.70 -5.39
N ASN A 97 -11.69 8.37 -5.52
CA ASN A 97 -11.63 7.44 -4.39
C ASN A 97 -10.26 7.58 -3.72
N ASN A 98 -10.16 8.43 -2.69
CA ASN A 98 -9.01 8.45 -1.79
C ASN A 98 -9.47 8.65 -0.33
N ASN A 99 -9.11 7.66 0.50
CA ASN A 99 -8.81 7.77 1.92
C ASN A 99 -9.93 8.21 2.88
N ILE A 100 -10.80 7.27 3.26
CA ILE A 100 -11.37 7.22 4.63
C ILE A 100 -11.28 5.78 5.15
N TYR A 101 -10.07 5.33 5.45
CA TYR A 101 -9.83 4.12 6.27
C TYR A 101 -8.76 4.42 7.32
N ASN A 102 -8.99 5.43 8.13
CA ASN A 102 -8.28 5.60 9.40
C ASN A 102 -9.25 6.25 10.37
N TYR A 103 -9.19 5.82 11.64
CA TYR A 103 -10.10 6.13 12.75
C TYR A 103 -11.35 5.25 12.85
N THR A 104 -11.17 4.04 13.41
CA THR A 104 -11.71 3.64 14.73
C THR A 104 -11.59 2.11 14.90
N SER A 105 -10.52 1.60 15.52
CA SER A 105 -10.52 0.21 16.04
C SER A 105 -9.46 -0.08 17.12
N ILE A 106 -9.02 0.93 17.88
CA ILE A 106 -7.99 0.69 18.93
C ILE A 106 -8.61 0.05 20.18
N ARG A 107 -9.94 0.16 20.41
CA ARG A 107 -10.61 -0.36 21.62
C ARG A 107 -11.31 -1.71 21.47
N PHE A 108 -11.41 -2.26 20.27
CA PHE A 108 -12.04 -3.56 20.05
C PHE A 108 -11.10 -4.39 19.18
N ASN A 109 -10.81 -5.63 19.57
CA ASN A 109 -10.04 -6.59 18.75
C ASN A 109 -10.87 -7.02 17.52
N GLN A 110 -11.28 -6.06 16.71
CA GLN A 110 -12.20 -6.22 15.61
C GLN A 110 -11.66 -5.50 14.37
N VAL A 111 -11.72 -6.17 13.23
CA VAL A 111 -11.19 -5.66 11.96
C VAL A 111 -12.18 -5.93 10.83
N ILE A 112 -12.34 -4.99 9.92
CA ILE A 112 -13.21 -5.19 8.76
C ILE A 112 -12.40 -5.86 7.65
N CYS A 113 -12.91 -6.98 7.13
CA CYS A 113 -12.32 -7.63 5.96
C CYS A 113 -12.49 -6.73 4.72
N PRO A 114 -11.40 -6.37 4.01
CA PRO A 114 -11.48 -5.56 2.80
C PRO A 114 -11.97 -6.34 1.57
N GLY A 115 -12.32 -7.62 1.72
CA GLY A 115 -12.84 -8.46 0.63
C GLY A 115 -14.36 -8.48 0.66
N CYS A 116 -14.92 -8.99 1.76
CA CYS A 116 -16.36 -9.17 1.91
C CYS A 116 -17.03 -8.14 2.84
N GLY A 117 -16.27 -7.24 3.46
CA GLY A 117 -16.81 -6.24 4.41
C GLY A 117 -17.23 -6.81 5.76
N LEU A 118 -16.91 -8.08 6.05
CA LEU A 118 -17.26 -8.73 7.32
C LEU A 118 -16.44 -8.15 8.47
N ASN A 119 -17.08 -7.86 9.61
CA ASN A 119 -16.39 -7.52 10.85
C ASN A 119 -15.87 -8.82 11.51
N LEU A 120 -14.55 -8.99 11.56
CA LEU A 120 -13.86 -10.14 12.10
C LEU A 120 -13.42 -9.87 13.54
N TYR A 121 -13.70 -10.80 14.44
CA TYR A 121 -13.09 -10.83 15.76
C TYR A 121 -11.70 -11.45 15.67
N ILE A 122 -10.68 -10.75 16.18
CA ILE A 122 -9.28 -11.18 16.16
C ILE A 122 -8.93 -11.69 17.56
N PRO A 123 -8.74 -13.01 17.72
CA PRO A 123 -8.39 -13.57 19.01
C PRO A 123 -6.95 -13.16 19.38
N PRO A 124 -6.63 -13.09 20.69
CA PRO A 124 -5.39 -12.46 21.17
C PRO A 124 -4.12 -13.13 20.62
N GLU A 125 -4.18 -14.41 20.24
CA GLU A 125 -3.07 -15.21 19.74
C GLU A 125 -2.53 -14.68 18.41
N ILE A 126 -3.41 -14.17 17.54
CA ILE A 126 -3.03 -13.65 16.21
C ILE A 126 -3.09 -12.12 16.13
N LYS A 127 -3.35 -11.44 17.26
CA LYS A 127 -3.47 -9.97 17.33
C LYS A 127 -2.20 -9.25 16.87
N ASN A 128 -1.04 -9.88 17.03
CA ASN A 128 0.27 -9.29 16.69
C ASN A 128 0.80 -9.72 15.31
N ASP A 129 0.05 -10.55 14.59
CA ASP A 129 0.45 -11.02 13.27
C ASP A 129 0.44 -9.87 12.26
N ASN A 130 1.30 -9.97 11.25
CA ASN A 130 1.39 -8.96 10.19
C ASN A 130 0.16 -8.97 9.26
N TYR A 131 -0.42 -10.16 9.09
CA TYR A 131 -1.50 -10.41 8.14
C TYR A 131 -2.57 -11.26 8.80
N ILE A 132 -3.81 -11.01 8.42
CA ILE A 132 -5.00 -11.76 8.85
C ILE A 132 -5.66 -12.32 7.59
N GLN A 133 -6.09 -13.58 7.64
CA GLN A 133 -6.90 -14.19 6.60
C GLN A 133 -8.37 -14.23 7.00
N CYS A 134 -9.26 -13.75 6.12
CA CYS A 134 -10.69 -13.91 6.30
C CYS A 134 -11.11 -15.33 5.96
N LEU A 135 -11.70 -16.06 6.92
CA LEU A 135 -12.18 -17.43 6.68
C LEU A 135 -13.41 -17.49 5.75
N THR A 136 -14.16 -16.39 5.62
CA THR A 136 -15.36 -16.33 4.78
C THR A 136 -15.03 -16.14 3.30
N CYS A 137 -14.14 -15.19 2.96
CA CYS A 137 -13.80 -14.88 1.56
C CYS A 137 -12.37 -15.27 1.17
N ARG A 138 -11.63 -15.92 2.07
CA ARG A 138 -10.23 -16.34 1.92
C ARG A 138 -9.21 -15.21 1.70
N LYS A 139 -9.64 -13.94 1.63
CA LYS A 139 -8.76 -12.78 1.44
C LYS A 139 -7.83 -12.57 2.63
N THR A 140 -6.54 -12.48 2.35
CA THR A 140 -5.49 -12.09 3.32
C THR A 140 -5.22 -10.60 3.23
N PHE A 141 -5.12 -9.92 4.36
CA PHE A 141 -4.90 -8.46 4.43
C PHE A 141 -4.06 -8.08 5.64
N ARG A 142 -3.43 -6.90 5.59
CA ARG A 142 -2.57 -6.40 6.68
C ARG A 142 -3.39 -6.23 7.95
N ASN A 143 -2.87 -6.71 9.08
CA ASN A 143 -3.51 -6.58 10.36
C ASN A 143 -3.61 -5.10 10.80
N PRO A 144 -4.82 -4.51 10.86
CA PRO A 144 -5.01 -3.12 11.28
C PRO A 144 -4.79 -2.90 12.78
N LEU A 145 -4.87 -3.95 13.60
CA LEU A 145 -4.66 -3.87 15.05
C LEU A 145 -3.18 -3.89 15.43
N LYS A 146 -2.30 -4.28 14.50
CA LYS A 146 -0.87 -4.21 14.73
C LYS A 146 -0.46 -2.75 14.71
N PRO A 147 -0.04 -2.15 15.86
CA PRO A 147 0.44 -0.79 15.85
C PRO A 147 1.61 -0.71 14.87
N ASN A 148 1.64 0.32 14.03
CA ASN A 148 2.83 0.65 13.28
C ASN A 148 3.91 0.96 14.33
N SER A 149 4.75 -0.02 14.66
CA SER A 149 6.03 0.24 15.32
C SER A 149 6.99 0.86 14.31
N GLY A 150 6.55 1.95 13.65
CA GLY A 150 7.49 2.96 13.24
C GLY A 150 8.11 3.44 14.54
N LYS A 151 9.38 3.13 14.76
CA LYS A 151 10.16 3.67 15.86
C LYS A 151 10.07 5.19 15.74
N THR A 152 9.14 5.82 16.45
CA THR A 152 9.15 7.27 16.63
C THR A 152 10.34 7.52 17.55
N LEU A 153 11.50 7.79 16.95
CA LEU A 153 12.69 8.20 17.70
C LEU A 153 12.25 9.32 18.64
N THR A 154 12.49 9.13 19.93
CA THR A 154 12.10 10.09 20.96
C THR A 154 12.73 11.45 20.63
N LYS A 155 12.15 12.55 21.13
CA LYS A 155 12.63 13.93 20.84
C LYS A 155 14.16 14.05 21.06
N THR A 156 14.69 13.29 22.01
CA THR A 156 16.13 13.14 22.32
C THR A 156 16.91 12.40 21.23
N GLN A 157 16.41 11.29 20.70
CA GLN A 157 17.06 10.55 19.61
C GLN A 157 16.97 11.27 18.26
N ARG A 158 15.88 12.01 18.00
CA ARG A 158 15.75 12.85 16.81
C ARG A 158 16.77 13.99 16.81
N ASN A 159 17.03 14.60 17.96
CA ASN A 159 18.05 15.65 18.08
C ASN A 159 19.47 15.10 17.91
N TRP A 160 19.76 13.88 18.38
CA TRP A 160 21.04 13.23 18.13
C TRP A 160 21.23 12.85 16.65
N LEU A 161 20.16 12.39 15.97
CA LEU A 161 20.18 12.16 14.51
C LEU A 161 20.36 13.44 13.70
N ILE A 162 19.76 14.55 14.14
CA ILE A 162 20.02 15.87 13.54
C ILE A 162 21.47 16.28 13.79
N GLY A 163 22.02 16.02 14.98
CA GLY A 163 23.44 16.21 15.26
C GLY A 163 24.36 15.41 14.34
N ILE A 164 24.07 14.12 14.13
CA ILE A 164 24.81 13.27 13.18
C ILE A 164 24.65 13.78 11.75
N LEU A 165 23.44 14.17 11.33
CA LEU A 165 23.21 14.73 10.00
C LEU A 165 23.97 16.04 9.80
N VAL A 166 24.04 16.92 10.82
CA VAL A 166 24.80 18.16 10.76
C VAL A 166 26.30 17.86 10.73
N VAL A 167 26.80 16.89 11.48
CA VAL A 167 28.22 16.46 11.41
C VAL A 167 28.54 15.83 10.06
N LEU A 168 27.66 14.99 9.51
CA LEU A 168 27.80 14.43 8.17
C LEU A 168 27.67 15.50 7.09
N PHE A 169 26.82 16.50 7.27
CA PHE A 169 26.65 17.61 6.34
C PHE A 169 27.82 18.60 6.42
N LEU A 170 28.42 18.80 7.59
CA LEU A 170 29.66 19.55 7.75
C LEU A 170 30.89 18.77 7.24
N TRP A 171 30.90 17.44 7.37
CA TRP A 171 31.88 16.57 6.72
C TRP A 171 31.69 16.56 5.18
N PHE A 172 30.44 16.60 4.71
CA PHE A 172 30.08 16.70 3.30
C PHE A 172 30.39 18.09 2.72
N ILE A 173 30.17 19.18 3.47
CA ILE A 173 30.59 20.53 3.07
C ILE A 173 32.11 20.67 3.15
N GLY A 174 32.76 20.06 4.16
CA GLY A 174 34.22 19.95 4.21
C GLY A 174 34.79 19.21 3.01
N SER A 175 34.09 18.19 2.51
CA SER A 175 34.44 17.51 1.25
C SER A 175 34.10 18.30 -0.03
N ILE A 176 33.27 19.34 0.06
CA ILE A 176 32.92 20.23 -1.07
C ILE A 176 33.87 21.44 -1.14
N LEU A 177 34.55 21.78 -0.05
CA LEU A 177 35.67 22.73 -0.01
C LEU A 177 37.02 21.99 -0.03
N ASP A 178 37.14 20.98 -0.89
CA ASP A 178 38.42 20.39 -1.30
C ASP A 178 38.43 20.16 -2.83
N ASP A 179 37.81 21.06 -3.60
CA ASP A 179 38.06 21.15 -5.04
C ASP A 179 39.32 22.00 -5.31
N ASN A 180 40.45 21.47 -4.87
CA ASN A 180 41.71 21.70 -5.57
C ASN A 180 42.72 20.58 -5.30
N SER A 181 42.31 19.35 -5.57
CA SER A 181 43.26 18.33 -5.99
C SER A 181 42.60 17.32 -6.91
N ASN A 182 42.82 17.58 -8.20
CA ASN A 182 42.88 16.60 -9.28
C ASN A 182 43.14 15.17 -8.76
N SER A 183 42.11 14.35 -8.64
CA SER A 183 42.26 12.91 -8.44
C SER A 183 41.30 12.15 -9.34
N ASN A 184 41.78 11.91 -10.56
CA ASN A 184 41.40 10.77 -11.37
C ASN A 184 41.40 9.50 -10.51
N SER A 185 40.25 9.11 -10.00
CA SER A 185 40.03 7.75 -9.50
C SER A 185 38.88 7.14 -10.28
N ASN A 186 39.21 6.65 -11.48
CA ASN A 186 38.38 5.69 -12.21
C ASN A 186 38.00 4.57 -11.23
N SER A 187 36.75 4.53 -10.79
CA SER A 187 36.27 3.44 -9.95
C SER A 187 36.33 2.16 -10.79
N LYS A 188 37.40 1.39 -10.63
CA LYS A 188 37.71 0.23 -11.47
C LYS A 188 36.53 -0.75 -11.41
N VAL A 189 36.01 -1.13 -12.58
CA VAL A 189 34.93 -2.13 -12.69
C VAL A 189 35.40 -3.43 -12.04
N ARG A 190 34.67 -3.89 -11.02
CA ARG A 190 35.02 -5.08 -10.23
C ARG A 190 33.76 -5.79 -9.72
N ASN A 191 33.88 -7.09 -9.47
CA ASN A 191 32.86 -7.84 -8.75
C ASN A 191 32.80 -7.38 -7.28
N SER A 192 31.59 -7.31 -6.74
CA SER A 192 31.30 -7.12 -5.33
C SER A 192 31.82 -8.30 -4.50
N GLU A 193 32.48 -8.01 -3.38
CA GLU A 193 33.01 -9.05 -2.47
C GLU A 193 31.89 -9.85 -1.79
N LEU A 194 30.68 -9.26 -1.67
CA LEU A 194 29.57 -9.86 -0.93
C LEU A 194 28.74 -10.82 -1.77
N ASP A 195 28.45 -10.45 -3.02
CA ASP A 195 27.48 -11.16 -3.88
C ASP A 195 28.02 -11.42 -5.31
N ALA A 196 29.31 -11.19 -5.54
CA ALA A 196 29.98 -11.28 -6.84
C ALA A 196 29.36 -10.40 -7.95
N SER A 197 28.39 -9.54 -7.63
CA SER A 197 27.69 -8.74 -8.63
C SER A 197 28.54 -7.58 -9.16
N VAL A 198 28.28 -7.15 -10.38
CA VAL A 198 28.91 -5.95 -10.95
C VAL A 198 27.89 -4.82 -10.91
N TYR A 199 28.17 -3.80 -10.10
CA TYR A 199 27.23 -2.71 -9.83
C TYR A 199 26.76 -2.02 -11.11
N GLN A 200 27.69 -1.74 -12.03
CA GLN A 200 27.44 -1.06 -13.30
C GLN A 200 26.40 -1.81 -14.15
N VAL A 201 26.58 -3.13 -14.29
CA VAL A 201 25.64 -3.98 -15.05
C VAL A 201 24.31 -4.11 -14.34
N LYS A 202 24.31 -4.29 -13.01
CA LYS A 202 23.08 -4.35 -12.20
C LYS A 202 22.28 -3.05 -12.28
N HIS A 203 22.97 -1.91 -12.30
CA HIS A 203 22.40 -0.59 -12.46
C HIS A 203 21.82 -0.41 -13.88
N TYR A 204 22.56 -0.82 -14.92
CA TYR A 204 22.08 -0.79 -16.31
C TYR A 204 20.80 -1.61 -16.49
N LEU A 205 20.78 -2.84 -15.96
CA LEU A 205 19.63 -3.73 -16.06
C LEU A 205 18.38 -3.14 -15.43
N LYS A 206 18.50 -2.55 -14.24
CA LYS A 206 17.36 -2.02 -13.49
C LYS A 206 16.84 -0.68 -14.02
N ASN A 207 17.71 0.16 -14.58
CA ASN A 207 17.33 1.53 -14.93
C ASN A 207 17.10 1.73 -16.42
N TYR A 208 17.73 0.92 -17.29
CA TYR A 208 17.74 1.18 -18.73
C TYR A 208 17.33 -0.02 -19.59
N TYR A 209 17.60 -1.26 -19.17
CA TYR A 209 17.37 -2.43 -20.02
C TYR A 209 16.03 -3.15 -19.76
N LEU A 210 15.68 -3.42 -18.50
CA LEU A 210 14.50 -4.23 -18.16
C LEU A 210 13.21 -3.40 -18.10
N LYS A 211 12.15 -3.91 -18.72
CA LYS A 211 10.80 -3.30 -18.68
C LYS A 211 10.13 -3.38 -17.31
N ASP A 212 10.38 -4.45 -16.56
CA ASP A 212 9.95 -4.59 -15.16
C ASP A 212 11.19 -4.80 -14.27
N PRO A 213 11.82 -3.73 -13.76
CA PRO A 213 13.01 -3.82 -12.91
C PRO A 213 12.79 -4.59 -11.61
N ARG A 214 11.54 -4.69 -11.13
CA ARG A 214 11.20 -5.43 -9.90
C ARG A 214 11.18 -6.93 -10.13
N SER A 215 11.12 -7.37 -11.38
CA SER A 215 11.17 -8.79 -11.75
C SER A 215 12.59 -9.36 -11.83
N TYR A 216 13.63 -8.52 -11.75
CA TYR A 216 15.02 -8.93 -11.87
C TYR A 216 15.48 -9.79 -10.68
N GLU A 217 15.93 -10.99 -11.00
CA GLU A 217 16.54 -11.95 -10.07
C GLU A 217 17.90 -12.37 -10.62
N SER A 218 18.97 -12.07 -9.87
CA SER A 218 20.34 -12.46 -10.20
C SER A 218 20.52 -13.96 -9.98
N ILE A 219 21.09 -14.68 -10.95
CA ILE A 219 21.37 -16.12 -10.83
C ILE A 219 22.87 -16.37 -10.70
N GLU A 220 23.69 -15.85 -11.62
CA GLU A 220 25.12 -16.17 -11.69
C GLU A 220 25.91 -15.01 -12.27
N TRP A 221 27.11 -14.75 -11.75
CA TRP A 221 28.06 -13.76 -12.26
C TRP A 221 29.40 -14.42 -12.57
N SER A 222 29.99 -14.08 -13.71
CA SER A 222 31.41 -14.38 -13.93
C SER A 222 32.30 -13.33 -13.28
N LYS A 223 33.60 -13.65 -13.19
CA LYS A 223 34.62 -12.65 -12.91
C LYS A 223 34.61 -11.56 -14.01
N VAL A 224 34.84 -10.32 -13.62
CA VAL A 224 35.12 -9.21 -14.55
C VAL A 224 36.46 -9.47 -15.22
N ASN A 225 36.48 -9.41 -16.54
CA ASN A 225 37.70 -9.52 -17.34
C ASN A 225 38.03 -8.15 -17.93
N GLU A 226 39.32 -7.79 -17.86
CA GLU A 226 39.85 -6.59 -18.45
C GLU A 226 40.49 -6.93 -19.80
N VAL A 227 40.19 -6.14 -20.83
CA VAL A 227 40.76 -6.30 -22.18
C VAL A 227 41.77 -5.20 -22.42
N SER A 228 42.95 -5.56 -22.91
CA SER A 228 43.99 -4.63 -23.35
C SER A 228 43.86 -4.37 -24.85
N GLY A 229 44.06 -3.11 -25.27
CA GLY A 229 44.17 -2.74 -26.68
C GLY A 229 42.85 -2.62 -27.47
N ASN A 230 41.68 -2.71 -26.81
CA ASN A 230 40.39 -2.46 -27.45
C ASN A 230 39.94 -1.01 -27.18
N SER A 231 39.61 -0.26 -28.23
CA SER A 231 39.19 1.15 -28.14
C SER A 231 37.70 1.34 -27.86
N TYR A 232 36.89 0.28 -27.97
CA TYR A 232 35.43 0.32 -27.81
C TYR A 232 34.97 -0.10 -26.42
N TYR A 233 35.61 -1.11 -25.81
CA TYR A 233 35.31 -1.54 -24.43
C TYR A 233 36.57 -1.97 -23.70
N LYS A 234 36.58 -1.75 -22.37
CA LYS A 234 37.70 -2.06 -21.48
C LYS A 234 37.44 -3.31 -20.64
N TYR A 235 36.18 -3.56 -20.28
CA TYR A 235 35.78 -4.68 -19.43
C TYR A 235 34.68 -5.51 -20.07
N TRP A 236 34.60 -6.78 -19.68
CA TRP A 236 33.41 -7.58 -19.93
C TRP A 236 33.12 -8.52 -18.77
N VAL A 237 31.83 -8.85 -18.62
CA VAL A 237 31.35 -9.79 -17.61
C VAL A 237 30.13 -10.55 -18.12
N ARG A 238 30.07 -11.86 -17.86
CA ARG A 238 28.88 -12.67 -18.10
C ARG A 238 27.97 -12.58 -16.89
N HIS A 239 26.69 -12.40 -17.14
CA HIS A 239 25.66 -12.46 -16.12
C HIS A 239 24.45 -13.27 -16.58
N LYS A 240 24.08 -14.26 -15.76
CA LYS A 240 22.83 -15.02 -15.90
C LYS A 240 21.82 -14.49 -14.92
N TYR A 241 20.62 -14.17 -15.40
CA TYR A 241 19.55 -13.63 -14.58
C TYR A 241 18.19 -14.07 -15.09
N ARG A 242 17.18 -13.94 -14.23
CA ARG A 242 15.78 -14.15 -14.56
C ARG A 242 15.06 -12.80 -14.48
N ALA A 243 14.22 -12.51 -15.47
CA ALA A 243 13.37 -11.32 -15.47
C ALA A 243 12.10 -11.55 -16.31
N LYS A 244 11.10 -10.68 -16.17
CA LYS A 244 9.91 -10.73 -17.04
C LYS A 244 10.23 -10.16 -18.42
N ASN A 245 9.78 -10.87 -19.44
CA ASN A 245 9.76 -10.39 -20.81
C ASN A 245 8.60 -9.41 -21.04
N SER A 246 8.49 -8.88 -22.27
CA SER A 246 7.43 -7.95 -22.66
C SER A 246 6.00 -8.52 -22.55
N PHE A 247 5.86 -9.85 -22.52
CA PHE A 247 4.59 -10.56 -22.39
C PHE A 247 4.26 -10.92 -20.93
N GLY A 248 5.08 -10.49 -19.97
CA GLY A 248 4.87 -10.71 -18.54
C GLY A 248 5.31 -12.08 -18.01
N GLY A 249 5.84 -12.95 -18.88
CA GLY A 249 6.40 -14.25 -18.51
C GLY A 249 7.85 -14.13 -18.05
N TYR A 250 8.27 -14.95 -17.08
CA TYR A 250 9.66 -15.00 -16.64
C TYR A 250 10.53 -15.78 -17.63
N VAL A 251 11.65 -15.17 -18.04
CA VAL A 251 12.65 -15.76 -18.92
C VAL A 251 14.01 -15.68 -18.23
N ILE A 252 14.84 -16.71 -18.43
CA ILE A 252 16.24 -16.72 -18.01
C ILE A 252 17.08 -16.23 -19.17
N GLU A 253 17.85 -15.18 -18.93
CA GLU A 253 18.78 -14.57 -19.88
C GLU A 253 20.21 -14.90 -19.46
N ASN A 254 21.08 -15.16 -20.43
CA ASN A 254 22.49 -15.43 -20.20
C ASN A 254 23.32 -14.60 -21.18
N LYS A 255 23.83 -13.45 -20.71
CA LYS A 255 24.45 -12.44 -21.58
C LYS A 255 25.85 -12.06 -21.10
N ILE A 256 26.69 -11.68 -22.04
CA ILE A 256 27.94 -10.95 -21.80
C ILE A 256 27.63 -9.46 -21.94
N PHE A 257 28.05 -8.67 -20.97
CA PHE A 257 27.98 -7.21 -20.98
C PHE A 257 29.38 -6.64 -21.17
N TYR A 258 29.51 -5.68 -22.08
CA TYR A 258 30.75 -4.96 -22.37
C TYR A 258 30.68 -3.57 -21.74
N LEU A 259 31.76 -3.15 -21.08
CA LEU A 259 31.83 -1.85 -20.41
C LEU A 259 33.04 -1.05 -20.88
N ASP A 260 32.87 0.26 -21.03
CA ASP A 260 33.97 1.20 -21.30
C ASP A 260 34.88 1.39 -20.07
N GLU A 261 35.90 2.24 -20.20
CA GLU A 261 36.85 2.53 -19.12
C GLU A 261 36.19 3.20 -17.91
N GLN A 262 35.10 3.93 -18.13
CA GLN A 262 34.30 4.60 -17.10
C GLN A 262 33.30 3.64 -16.44
N GLY A 263 33.11 2.44 -16.99
CA GLY A 263 32.19 1.43 -16.49
C GLY A 263 30.75 1.60 -17.01
N ASN A 264 30.51 2.35 -18.08
CA ASN A 264 29.21 2.36 -18.74
C ASN A 264 29.06 1.09 -19.59
N VAL A 265 27.87 0.50 -19.60
CA VAL A 265 27.58 -0.63 -20.48
C VAL A 265 27.43 -0.11 -21.92
N VAL A 266 28.30 -0.55 -22.82
CA VAL A 266 28.37 -0.14 -24.23
C VAL A 266 27.83 -1.19 -25.20
N GLY A 267 27.47 -2.36 -24.67
CA GLY A 267 26.77 -3.40 -25.43
C GLY A 267 26.58 -4.68 -24.66
N GLU A 268 25.75 -5.56 -25.22
CA GLU A 268 25.51 -6.90 -24.71
C GLU A 268 25.48 -7.94 -25.83
N LYS A 269 25.76 -9.19 -25.49
CA LYS A 269 25.71 -10.33 -26.41
C LYS A 269 25.16 -11.57 -25.71
N ASP A 270 24.28 -12.30 -26.40
CA ASP A 270 23.78 -13.59 -25.93
C ASP A 270 24.86 -14.68 -25.92
N VAL A 271 24.84 -15.48 -24.86
CA VAL A 271 25.65 -16.69 -24.72
C VAL A 271 24.74 -17.89 -24.99
N TYR A 272 24.89 -18.47 -26.18
CA TYR A 272 24.23 -19.72 -26.58
C TYR A 272 24.76 -20.92 -25.79
#